data_AF-A0A852WJE4-F1
#
_entry.id   AF-A0A852WJE4-F1
#
_cell.length_a   1.000
_cell.length_b   1.000
_cell.length_c   1.000
_cell.angle_alpha   90.00
_cell.angle_beta   90.00
_cell.angle_gamma   90.00
#
_symmetry.space_group_name_H-M   'P 1'
#
loop_
_entity.id
_entity.type
_entity.pdbx_description
1 polymer ?
#
loop_
_entity_poly.entity_id
_entity_poly.type
_entity_poly.pdbx_seq_one_letter_code
_entity_poly.pdbx_strand_id
1 'polypeptide(L)'
;MSAWPRSRSVATAGVTAAVAVLVDVVTKWLADTRLPGAPVDLGIGRLQLSYNTGVAFSLGDGLPTWAVLALAGVITSGVLVAIVAGWLRPPVPAGLVLGGAMANIVDRAGDGAVTDFLWLGWFPTFNLADTAITLGVLALLWASWRTENRSVAGHATEQESADQGRPPRTAPREPHGTS
;
A
#
# COMPACT_ATOMS: atom_id res chain seq x y z
N MET A 1 6.98 -15.86 -14.76
CA MET A 1 6.59 -14.45 -14.49
C MET A 1 7.71 -13.57 -15.03
N SER A 2 7.49 -12.85 -16.13
CA SER A 2 8.56 -12.03 -16.74
C SER A 2 9.03 -10.97 -15.74
N ALA A 3 10.28 -11.05 -15.31
CA ALA A 3 10.90 -10.00 -14.50
C ALA A 3 10.96 -8.72 -15.34
N TRP A 4 10.03 -7.80 -15.13
CA TRP A 4 10.03 -6.53 -15.84
C TRP A 4 11.38 -5.81 -15.63
N PRO A 5 11.96 -5.21 -16.70
CA PRO A 5 13.08 -4.30 -16.57
C PRO A 5 12.78 -3.24 -15.50
N ARG A 6 13.74 -2.98 -14.59
CA ARG A 6 13.56 -2.05 -13.46
C ARG A 6 12.99 -0.71 -13.89
N SER A 7 13.43 -0.16 -15.03
CA SER A 7 12.92 1.09 -15.61
C SER A 7 11.42 1.09 -15.91
N ARG A 8 10.89 -0.01 -16.44
CA ARG A 8 9.46 -0.16 -16.74
C ARG A 8 8.62 -0.22 -15.47
N SER A 9 9.10 -0.93 -14.44
CA SER A 9 8.41 -0.98 -13.14
C SER A 9 8.33 0.40 -12.48
N VAL A 10 9.45 1.14 -12.46
CA VAL A 10 9.47 2.51 -11.92
C VAL A 10 8.55 3.43 -12.72
N ALA A 11 8.56 3.35 -14.05
CA ALA A 11 7.67 4.13 -14.91
C ALA A 11 6.18 3.83 -14.63
N THR A 12 5.81 2.55 -14.49
CA THR A 12 4.43 2.16 -14.15
C THR A 12 4.01 2.69 -12.78
N ALA A 13 4.88 2.61 -11.76
CA ALA A 13 4.59 3.16 -10.45
C ALA A 13 4.44 4.69 -10.51
N GLY A 14 5.33 5.37 -11.25
CA GLY A 14 5.28 6.82 -11.45
C GLY A 14 4.00 7.29 -12.15
N VAL A 15 3.58 6.61 -13.23
CA VAL A 15 2.31 6.91 -13.92
C VAL A 15 1.13 6.68 -12.99
N THR A 16 1.12 5.58 -12.24
CA THR A 16 0.04 5.28 -11.29
C THR A 16 -0.04 6.36 -10.20
N ALA A 17 1.11 6.79 -9.66
CA ALA A 17 1.18 7.86 -8.68
C ALA A 17 0.66 9.19 -9.24
N ALA A 18 1.07 9.57 -10.45
CA ALA A 18 0.61 10.79 -11.11
C ALA A 18 -0.91 10.79 -11.34
N VAL A 19 -1.48 9.65 -11.76
CA VAL A 19 -2.93 9.50 -11.93
C VAL A 19 -3.65 9.61 -10.58
N ALA A 20 -3.16 8.95 -9.54
CA ALA A 20 -3.77 9.02 -8.21
C ALA A 20 -3.76 10.45 -7.65
N VAL A 21 -2.64 11.18 -7.81
CA VAL A 21 -2.55 12.61 -7.43
C VAL A 21 -3.56 13.45 -8.20
N LEU A 22 -3.61 13.29 -9.53
CA LEU A 22 -4.52 14.07 -10.37
C LEU A 22 -5.98 13.83 -9.99
N VAL A 23 -6.36 12.56 -9.80
CA VAL A 23 -7.72 12.19 -9.41
C VAL A 23 -8.08 12.81 -8.06
N ASP A 24 -7.23 12.64 -7.04
CA ASP A 24 -7.52 13.18 -5.71
C ASP A 24 -7.66 14.70 -5.71
N VAL A 25 -6.69 15.43 -6.29
CA VAL A 25 -6.70 16.89 -6.40
C VAL A 25 -7.96 17.39 -7.11
N VAL A 26 -8.33 16.77 -8.24
CA VAL A 26 -9.55 17.15 -8.97
C VAL A 26 -10.81 16.88 -8.14
N THR A 27 -10.88 15.75 -7.44
CA THR A 27 -12.04 15.43 -6.61
C THR A 27 -12.18 16.31 -5.38
N LYS A 28 -11.06 16.71 -4.74
CA LYS A 28 -11.07 17.67 -3.64
C LYS A 28 -11.52 19.04 -4.09
N TRP A 29 -11.00 19.52 -5.21
CA TRP A 29 -11.46 20.78 -5.82
C TRP A 29 -12.96 20.73 -6.16
N LEU A 30 -13.45 19.61 -6.68
CA LEU A 30 -14.87 19.44 -6.96
C LEU A 30 -15.71 19.42 -5.68
N ALA A 31 -15.24 18.73 -4.64
CA ALA A 31 -15.91 18.68 -3.35
C ALA A 31 -16.03 20.09 -2.74
N ASP A 32 -14.93 20.84 -2.72
CA ASP A 32 -14.86 22.19 -2.18
C ASP A 32 -15.76 23.18 -2.93
N THR A 33 -15.82 23.08 -4.27
CA THR A 33 -16.57 24.04 -5.09
C THR A 33 -18.03 23.67 -5.34
N ARG A 34 -18.42 22.40 -5.19
CA ARG A 34 -19.76 21.92 -5.58
C ARG A 34 -20.60 21.37 -4.44
N LEU A 35 -20.03 20.99 -3.31
CA LEU A 35 -20.85 20.48 -2.21
C LEU A 35 -21.67 21.60 -1.57
N PRO A 36 -22.95 21.38 -1.27
CA PRO A 36 -23.88 22.43 -0.84
C PRO A 36 -23.70 22.86 0.63
N GLY A 37 -22.56 22.53 1.27
CA GLY A 37 -22.30 22.74 2.71
C GLY A 37 -23.06 21.80 3.65
N ALA A 38 -24.08 21.08 3.16
CA ALA A 38 -24.78 20.03 3.88
C ALA A 38 -24.41 18.63 3.35
N PRO A 39 -24.43 17.57 4.19
CA PRO A 39 -24.15 16.21 3.75
C PRO A 39 -25.11 15.75 2.64
N VAL A 40 -24.56 15.16 1.58
CA VAL A 40 -25.33 14.57 0.47
C VAL A 40 -25.36 13.06 0.63
N ASP A 41 -26.54 12.46 0.74
CA ASP A 41 -26.70 11.02 0.92
C ASP A 41 -26.51 10.25 -0.40
N LEU A 42 -25.69 9.21 -0.37
CA LEU A 42 -25.41 8.29 -1.47
C LEU A 42 -26.00 6.87 -1.21
N GLY A 43 -26.71 6.67 -0.09
CA GLY A 43 -27.29 5.40 0.34
C GLY A 43 -26.31 4.47 1.07
N ILE A 44 -25.07 4.36 0.58
CA ILE A 44 -23.99 3.58 1.22
C ILE A 44 -23.03 4.43 2.06
N GLY A 45 -23.25 5.74 2.08
CA GLY A 45 -22.39 6.75 2.70
C GLY A 45 -22.88 8.14 2.33
N ARG A 46 -22.13 9.16 2.71
CA ARG A 46 -22.43 10.56 2.38
C ARG A 46 -21.22 11.27 1.81
N LEU A 47 -21.49 12.27 0.99
CA LEU A 47 -20.52 13.32 0.70
C LEU A 47 -20.65 14.40 1.76
N GLN A 48 -19.60 14.61 2.55
CA GLN A 48 -19.58 15.59 3.62
C GLN A 48 -18.19 16.22 3.70
N LEU A 49 -18.12 17.52 3.37
CA LEU A 49 -16.88 18.27 3.40
C LEU A 49 -16.36 18.43 4.84
N SER A 50 -15.09 18.13 5.05
CA SER A 50 -14.39 18.22 6.32
C SER A 50 -12.92 18.57 6.05
N TYR A 51 -12.34 19.46 6.86
CA TYR A 51 -10.93 19.86 6.73
C TYR A 51 -10.13 19.31 7.91
N ASN A 52 -9.26 18.35 7.63
CA ASN A 52 -8.57 17.56 8.64
C ASN A 52 -7.14 18.08 8.87
N THR A 53 -6.87 18.61 10.07
CA THR A 53 -5.55 19.11 10.48
C THR A 53 -4.62 18.04 11.04
N GLY A 54 -5.12 16.85 11.38
CA GLY A 54 -4.33 15.72 11.92
C GLY A 54 -3.65 14.85 10.85
N VAL A 55 -2.80 13.91 11.28
CA VAL A 55 -1.97 13.08 10.38
C VAL A 55 -2.81 12.08 9.59
N ALA A 56 -3.65 11.30 10.29
CA ALA A 56 -4.64 10.38 9.72
C ALA A 56 -5.78 10.22 10.73
N PHE A 57 -7.04 10.31 10.30
CA PHE A 57 -8.22 10.07 11.16
C PHE A 57 -8.21 10.87 12.49
N SER A 58 -7.70 12.11 12.47
CA SER A 58 -7.50 12.96 13.65
C SER A 58 -6.46 12.48 14.68
N LEU A 59 -5.66 11.44 14.37
CA LEU A 59 -4.49 11.10 15.17
C LEU A 59 -3.41 12.17 15.00
N GLY A 60 -2.90 12.67 16.12
CA GLY A 60 -1.94 13.78 16.15
C GLY A 60 -2.59 15.17 16.01
N ASP A 61 -3.89 15.29 16.27
CA ASP A 61 -4.54 16.59 16.43
C ASP A 61 -3.80 17.43 17.49
N GLY A 62 -3.42 18.66 17.13
CA GLY A 62 -2.56 19.54 17.92
C GLY A 62 -1.06 19.50 17.60
N LEU A 63 -0.58 18.59 16.72
CA LEU A 63 0.78 18.71 16.18
C LEU A 63 0.88 19.93 15.25
N PRO A 64 2.01 20.65 15.26
CA PRO A 64 2.20 21.75 14.32
C PRO A 64 2.30 21.20 12.89
N THR A 65 1.70 21.90 11.94
CA THR A 65 1.60 21.49 10.52
C THR A 65 2.94 21.07 9.92
N TRP A 66 4.03 21.76 10.27
CA TRP A 66 5.37 21.42 9.78
C TRP A 66 5.83 20.03 10.22
N ALA A 67 5.44 19.57 11.41
CA ALA A 67 5.81 18.25 11.91
C ALA A 67 5.06 17.15 11.18
N VAL A 68 3.76 17.39 10.89
CA VAL A 68 2.93 16.48 10.08
C VAL A 68 3.49 16.38 8.66
N LEU A 69 3.82 17.51 8.03
CA LEU A 69 4.44 17.57 6.70
C LEU A 69 5.81 16.89 6.67
N ALA A 70 6.64 17.10 7.70
CA ALA A 70 7.95 16.46 7.81
C ALA A 70 7.82 14.94 7.90
N LEU A 71 6.94 14.43 8.77
CA LEU A 71 6.69 13.00 8.91
C LEU A 71 6.16 12.39 7.61
N ALA A 72 5.16 13.02 7.00
CA ALA A 72 4.59 12.58 5.73
C ALA A 72 5.66 12.58 4.62
N GLY A 73 6.51 13.60 4.57
CA GLY A 73 7.61 13.73 3.63
C GLY A 73 8.65 12.62 3.79
N VAL A 74 9.03 12.27 5.03
CA VAL A 74 9.95 11.16 5.32
C VAL A 74 9.35 9.83 4.85
N ILE A 75 8.10 9.53 5.20
CA ILE A 75 7.42 8.30 4.79
C ILE A 75 7.31 8.21 3.26
N THR A 76 6.88 9.29 2.61
CA THR A 76 6.72 9.37 1.15
C THR A 76 8.06 9.20 0.43
N SER A 77 9.12 9.81 0.95
CA SER A 77 10.47 9.64 0.42
C SER A 77 10.97 8.20 0.57
N GLY A 78 10.69 7.56 1.71
CA GLY A 78 11.00 6.15 1.94
C GLY A 78 10.31 5.23 0.94
N VAL A 79 9.02 5.47 0.66
CA VAL A 79 8.25 4.72 -0.35
C VAL A 79 8.85 4.93 -1.74
N LEU A 80 9.18 6.17 -2.11
CA LEU A 80 9.82 6.46 -3.40
C LEU A 80 11.16 5.72 -3.54
N VAL A 81 12.01 5.76 -2.51
CA VAL A 81 13.28 5.03 -2.49
C VAL A 81 13.05 3.53 -2.64
N ALA A 82 12.08 2.96 -1.91
CA ALA A 82 11.74 1.53 -2.01
C ALA A 82 11.25 1.13 -3.42
N ILE A 83 10.51 2.01 -4.11
CA ILE A 83 10.09 1.81 -5.51
C ILE A 83 11.31 1.82 -6.43
N VAL A 84 12.16 2.84 -6.34
CA VAL A 84 13.34 3.00 -7.20
C VAL A 84 14.37 1.89 -6.99
N ALA A 85 14.58 1.48 -5.73
CA ALA A 85 15.43 0.34 -5.37
C ALA A 85 14.82 -1.02 -5.79
N GLY A 86 13.55 -1.05 -6.17
CA GLY A 86 12.83 -2.25 -6.59
C GLY A 86 12.40 -3.17 -5.44
N TRP A 87 12.39 -2.65 -4.21
CA TRP A 87 11.97 -3.38 -3.01
C TRP A 87 10.44 -3.46 -2.89
N LEU A 88 9.72 -2.48 -3.45
CA LEU A 88 8.27 -2.42 -3.38
C LEU A 88 7.65 -2.88 -4.72
N ARG A 89 7.01 -4.05 -4.70
CA ARG A 89 6.36 -4.66 -5.86
C ARG A 89 5.03 -5.31 -5.46
N PRO A 90 4.00 -5.32 -6.32
CA PRO A 90 3.99 -4.87 -7.73
C PRO A 90 3.96 -3.32 -7.89
N PRO A 91 4.30 -2.77 -9.07
CA PRO A 91 4.47 -1.33 -9.24
C PRO A 91 3.17 -0.51 -9.18
N VAL A 92 2.02 -1.07 -9.57
CA VAL A 92 0.73 -0.37 -9.52
C VAL A 92 0.31 -0.09 -8.06
N PRO A 93 0.22 -1.09 -7.16
CA PRO A 93 -0.01 -0.85 -5.73
C PRO A 93 0.98 0.13 -5.09
N ALA A 94 2.27 0.00 -5.42
CA ALA A 94 3.30 0.92 -4.93
C ALA A 94 3.08 2.36 -5.39
N GLY A 95 2.69 2.55 -6.65
CA GLY A 95 2.32 3.85 -7.19
C GLY A 95 1.06 4.44 -6.56
N LEU A 96 0.07 3.63 -6.18
CA LEU A 96 -1.11 4.10 -5.44
C LEU A 96 -0.72 4.67 -4.06
N VAL A 97 0.13 3.96 -3.32
CA VAL A 97 0.63 4.44 -2.01
C VAL A 97 1.40 5.73 -2.16
N LEU A 98 2.33 5.79 -3.12
CA LEU A 98 3.11 7.01 -3.38
C LEU A 98 2.22 8.19 -3.79
N GLY A 99 1.31 7.96 -4.73
CA GLY A 99 0.42 9.01 -5.25
C GLY A 99 -0.54 9.55 -4.20
N GLY A 100 -1.18 8.68 -3.42
CA GLY A 100 -2.05 9.12 -2.33
C GLY A 100 -1.28 9.91 -1.27
N ALA A 101 -0.09 9.45 -0.86
CA ALA A 101 0.72 10.17 0.11
C ALA A 101 1.15 11.56 -0.41
N MET A 102 1.55 11.66 -1.68
CA MET A 102 1.88 12.93 -2.33
C MET A 102 0.67 13.88 -2.40
N ALA A 103 -0.51 13.37 -2.73
CA ALA A 103 -1.71 14.19 -2.83
C ALA A 103 -2.10 14.83 -1.50
N ASN A 104 -2.05 14.08 -0.40
CA ASN A 104 -2.31 14.61 0.95
C ASN A 104 -1.23 15.61 1.42
N ILE A 105 0.03 15.45 1.00
CA ILE A 105 1.08 16.45 1.26
C ILE A 105 0.81 17.75 0.50
N VAL A 106 0.45 17.65 -0.78
CA VAL A 106 0.17 18.82 -1.64
C VAL A 106 -1.01 19.63 -1.08
N ASP A 107 -2.07 18.94 -0.68
CA ASP A 107 -3.26 19.55 -0.07
C ASP A 107 -2.88 20.30 1.22
N ARG A 108 -2.16 19.62 2.12
CA ARG A 108 -1.70 20.20 3.39
C ARG A 108 -0.71 21.34 3.25
N ALA A 109 0.05 21.42 2.16
CA ALA A 109 1.00 22.50 1.92
C ALA A 109 0.31 23.86 1.67
N GLY A 110 -0.98 23.86 1.33
CA GLY A 110 -1.77 25.07 1.14
C GLY A 110 -2.16 25.75 2.44
N ASP A 111 -3.06 25.14 3.20
CA ASP A 111 -3.71 25.72 4.38
C ASP A 111 -3.44 24.94 5.69
N GLY A 112 -2.66 23.87 5.61
CA GLY A 112 -2.32 23.01 6.75
C GLY A 112 -3.32 21.89 7.03
N ALA A 113 -4.35 21.71 6.20
CA ALA A 113 -5.37 20.67 6.33
C ALA A 113 -5.42 19.75 5.10
N VAL A 114 -6.13 18.64 5.26
CA VAL A 114 -6.50 17.75 4.15
C VAL A 114 -8.01 17.82 3.96
N THR A 115 -8.44 17.97 2.72
CA THR A 115 -9.84 18.03 2.32
C THR A 115 -10.42 16.62 2.26
N ASP A 116 -11.25 16.28 3.24
CA ASP A 116 -12.00 15.03 3.29
C ASP A 116 -13.45 15.26 2.84
N PHE A 117 -14.02 14.28 2.15
CA PHE A 117 -15.37 14.42 1.61
C PHE A 117 -16.18 13.12 1.57
N LEU A 118 -15.58 11.96 1.82
CA LEU A 118 -16.27 10.67 1.88
C LEU A 118 -16.53 10.28 3.33
N TRP A 119 -17.76 9.86 3.64
CA TRP A 119 -18.14 9.38 4.97
C TRP A 119 -19.02 8.14 4.90
N LEU A 120 -18.70 7.09 5.66
CA LEU A 120 -19.45 5.83 5.66
C LEU A 120 -20.43 5.68 6.85
N GLY A 121 -20.60 6.73 7.66
CA GLY A 121 -21.47 6.69 8.83
C GLY A 121 -20.77 6.27 10.12
N TRP A 122 -19.98 5.20 10.06
CA TRP A 122 -19.26 4.62 11.22
C TRP A 122 -17.74 4.85 11.17
N PHE A 123 -17.22 5.24 10.01
CA PHE A 123 -15.81 5.51 9.78
C PHE A 123 -15.57 7.02 9.68
N PRO A 124 -14.40 7.54 10.13
CA PRO A 124 -14.07 8.96 9.95
C PRO A 124 -14.15 9.41 8.49
N THR A 125 -14.25 10.72 8.25
CA THR A 125 -14.20 11.25 6.88
C THR A 125 -12.84 10.97 6.24
N PHE A 126 -12.82 10.72 4.94
CA PHE A 126 -11.61 10.44 4.17
C PHE A 126 -11.75 10.92 2.72
N ASN A 127 -10.71 10.74 1.92
CA ASN A 127 -10.65 11.13 0.51
C ASN A 127 -10.14 9.99 -0.40
N LEU A 128 -9.93 10.30 -1.68
CA LEU A 128 -9.44 9.31 -2.65
C LEU A 128 -7.95 9.01 -2.50
N ALA A 129 -7.15 9.94 -1.97
CA ALA A 129 -5.77 9.66 -1.57
C ALA A 129 -5.69 8.60 -0.47
N ASP A 130 -6.52 8.70 0.58
CA ASP A 130 -6.58 7.69 1.64
C ASP A 130 -7.02 6.32 1.10
N THR A 131 -8.03 6.34 0.22
CA THR A 131 -8.51 5.13 -0.47
C THR A 131 -7.39 4.48 -1.29
N ALA A 132 -6.61 5.27 -2.03
CA ALA A 132 -5.48 4.80 -2.83
C ALA A 132 -4.37 4.20 -1.94
N ILE A 133 -4.04 4.85 -0.81
CA ILE A 133 -3.08 4.34 0.16
C ILE A 133 -3.57 2.99 0.72
N THR A 134 -4.81 2.93 1.22
CA THR A 134 -5.37 1.69 1.82
C THR A 134 -5.38 0.54 0.82
N LEU A 135 -5.91 0.74 -0.39
CA LEU A 135 -5.97 -0.31 -1.41
C LEU A 135 -4.57 -0.70 -1.89
N GLY A 136 -3.66 0.27 -2.04
CA GLY A 136 -2.26 0.02 -2.40
C GLY A 136 -1.54 -0.84 -1.36
N VAL A 137 -1.65 -0.50 -0.08
CA VAL A 137 -1.06 -1.28 1.02
C VAL A 137 -1.65 -2.69 1.07
N LEU A 138 -2.98 -2.83 1.01
CA LEU A 138 -3.63 -4.15 1.03
C LEU A 138 -3.18 -5.03 -0.14
N ALA A 139 -3.05 -4.45 -1.35
CA ALA A 139 -2.60 -5.18 -2.53
C ALA A 139 -1.11 -5.58 -2.44
N LEU A 140 -0.25 -4.74 -1.84
CA LEU A 140 1.15 -5.07 -1.58
C LEU A 140 1.27 -6.22 -0.58
N LEU A 141 0.55 -6.15 0.54
CA LEU A 141 0.53 -7.21 1.56
C LEU A 141 0.05 -8.54 0.97
N TRP A 142 -1.02 -8.50 0.19
CA TRP A 142 -1.55 -9.66 -0.51
C TRP A 142 -0.53 -10.28 -1.48
N ALA A 143 0.19 -9.45 -2.24
CA ALA A 143 1.22 -9.91 -3.16
C ALA A 143 2.41 -10.55 -2.44
N SER A 144 2.84 -9.98 -1.32
CA SER A 144 3.90 -10.55 -0.46
C SER A 144 3.49 -11.91 0.09
N TRP A 145 2.28 -12.02 0.65
CA TRP A 145 1.76 -13.27 1.20
C TRP A 145 1.67 -14.40 0.16
N ARG A 146 1.24 -14.08 -1.06
CA ARG A 146 1.21 -15.08 -2.16
C ARG A 146 2.60 -15.54 -2.59
N THR A 147 3.62 -14.69 -2.46
CA THR A 147 4.99 -15.03 -2.85
C THR A 147 5.59 -16.01 -1.84
N GLU A 148 5.39 -15.76 -0.55
CA GLU A 148 5.86 -16.62 0.54
C GLU A 148 5.25 -18.03 0.48
N ASN A 149 3.93 -18.13 0.26
CA ASN A 149 3.25 -19.43 0.14
C ASN A 149 3.76 -20.28 -1.04
N ARG A 150 4.19 -19.63 -2.14
CA ARG A 150 4.75 -20.34 -3.29
C ARG A 150 6.15 -20.87 -3.03
N SER A 151 6.98 -20.14 -2.27
CA SER A 151 8.30 -20.63 -1.85
C SER A 151 8.20 -21.87 -0.96
N VAL A 152 7.27 -21.87 0.00
CA VAL A 152 7.06 -23.01 0.91
C VAL A 152 6.59 -24.25 0.14
N ALA A 153 5.60 -24.09 -0.75
CA ALA A 153 5.10 -25.19 -1.57
C ALA A 153 6.18 -25.76 -2.50
N GLY A 154 7.00 -24.90 -3.12
CA GLY A 154 8.11 -25.33 -3.99
C GLY A 154 9.16 -26.16 -3.25
N HIS A 155 9.54 -25.74 -2.04
CA HIS A 155 10.52 -26.49 -1.22
C HIS A 155 9.98 -27.84 -0.75
N ALA A 156 8.69 -27.94 -0.42
CA ALA A 156 8.07 -29.22 -0.06
C ALA A 156 8.11 -30.21 -1.24
N THR A 157 7.79 -29.76 -2.46
CA THR A 157 7.82 -30.60 -3.66
C THR A 157 9.25 -31.04 -4.06
N GLU A 158 10.24 -30.17 -3.92
CA GLU A 158 11.65 -30.51 -4.16
C GLU A 158 12.18 -31.53 -3.15
N GLN A 159 11.84 -31.37 -1.86
CA GLN A 159 12.24 -32.32 -0.82
C GLN A 159 11.60 -33.70 -1.00
N GLU A 160 10.31 -33.75 -1.36
CA GLU A 160 9.60 -35.01 -1.62
C GLU A 160 10.17 -35.74 -2.85
N SER A 161 10.49 -35.01 -3.91
CA SER A 161 11.14 -35.58 -5.10
C SER A 161 12.56 -36.10 -4.81
N ALA A 162 13.30 -35.39 -3.95
CA ALA A 162 14.65 -35.79 -3.54
C ALA A 162 14.66 -37.03 -2.62
N ASP A 163 13.65 -37.19 -1.76
CA ASP A 163 13.53 -38.34 -0.86
C ASP A 163 13.09 -39.61 -1.62
N GLN A 164 12.18 -39.48 -2.60
CA GLN A 164 11.76 -40.60 -3.45
C GLN A 164 12.87 -41.14 -4.37
N GLY A 165 13.87 -40.32 -4.70
CA GLY A 165 15.05 -40.73 -5.46
C GLY A 165 16.15 -41.39 -4.63
N ARG A 166 16.01 -41.46 -3.29
CA ARG A 166 17.05 -41.97 -2.40
C ARG A 166 16.94 -43.51 -2.30
N PRO A 167 18.01 -44.28 -2.61
CA PRO A 167 17.97 -45.72 -2.41
C PRO A 167 17.70 -46.06 -0.93
N PRO A 168 16.98 -47.16 -0.64
CA PRO A 168 16.68 -47.55 0.73
C PRO A 168 17.96 -47.55 1.56
N ARG A 169 17.96 -46.90 2.73
CA ARG A 169 19.07 -47.03 3.67
C ARG A 169 19.22 -48.52 3.98
N THR A 170 20.27 -49.13 3.45
CA THR A 170 20.64 -50.50 3.79
C THR A 170 20.79 -50.54 5.30
N ALA A 171 19.95 -51.35 5.96
CA ALA A 171 19.95 -51.48 7.41
C ALA A 171 21.38 -51.77 7.90
N PRO A 172 21.78 -51.24 9.09
CA PRO A 172 23.06 -51.60 9.68
C PRO A 172 23.14 -53.12 9.76
N ARG A 173 24.18 -53.73 9.15
CA ARG A 173 24.43 -55.15 9.32
C ARG A 173 24.63 -55.42 10.80
N GLU A 174 23.75 -56.19 11.40
CA GLU A 174 23.94 -56.66 12.77
C GLU A 174 25.28 -57.41 12.84
N PRO A 175 26.16 -57.09 13.81
CA PRO A 175 27.36 -57.87 14.00
C PRO A 175 26.96 -59.26 14.47
N HIS A 176 27.19 -60.27 13.61
CA HIS A 176 27.10 -61.67 13.98
C HIS A 176 28.00 -61.93 15.19
N GLY A 177 27.38 -62.18 16.35
CA GLY A 177 28.05 -62.67 17.53
C GLY A 177 28.58 -64.08 17.25
N THR A 178 29.90 -64.22 17.23
CA THR A 178 30.57 -65.51 17.34
C THR A 178 30.66 -65.90 18.81
N SER A 179 30.38 -67.18 19.06
CA SER A 179 30.28 -67.88 20.35
C SER A 179 31.46 -67.70 21.30
#